data_AF-A0AAV3SRE2-F1
#
_entry.id   AF-A0AAV3SRE2-F1
#
_cell.length_a   1.000
_cell.length_b   1.000
_cell.length_c   1.000
_cell.angle_alpha   90.00
_cell.angle_beta   90.00
_cell.angle_gamma   90.00
#
_symmetry.space_group_name_H-M   'P 1'
#
loop_
_entity.id
_entity.type
_entity.pdbx_description
1 polymer ?
#
loop_
_entity_poly.entity_id
_entity_poly.type
_entity_poly.pdbx_seq_one_letter_code
_entity_poly.pdbx_strand_id
1 'polypeptide(L)' 'MSATQFRVVDHVERETAELLERNGDAILAHDDGTTYVLEEVDDAE' A
#
# COMPACT_ATOMS: atom_id res chain seq x y z
N MET A 1 17.63 -10.79 -10.57
CA MET A 1 16.20 -10.70 -10.23
C MET A 1 16.04 -9.32 -9.60
N SER A 2 15.36 -8.39 -10.26
CA SER A 2 14.98 -7.13 -9.59
C SER A 2 13.98 -7.50 -8.49
N ALA A 3 14.23 -7.05 -7.27
CA ALA A 3 13.25 -7.20 -6.21
C ALA A 3 12.12 -6.19 -6.47
N THR A 4 10.87 -6.63 -6.37
CA THR A 4 9.73 -5.71 -6.40
C THR A 4 9.85 -4.77 -5.20
N GLN A 5 9.92 -3.47 -5.47
CA GLN A 5 10.00 -2.44 -4.46
C GLN A 5 8.64 -1.75 -4.33
N PHE A 6 8.33 -1.31 -3.12
CA PHE A 6 7.12 -0.56 -2.83
C PHE A 6 7.46 0.70 -2.08
N ARG A 7 6.79 1.81 -2.39
CA ARG A 7 6.85 3.04 -1.61
C ARG A 7 5.51 3.33 -0.96
N VAL A 8 5.54 3.90 0.23
CA VAL A 8 4.35 4.47 0.86
C VAL A 8 3.99 5.77 0.13
N VAL A 9 2.74 5.87 -0.30
CA VAL A 9 2.21 7.09 -0.95
C VAL A 9 1.16 7.81 -0.13
N ASP A 10 0.46 7.07 0.73
CA ASP A 10 -0.52 7.66 1.64
C ASP A 10 -0.68 6.80 2.91
N HIS A 11 -1.32 7.38 3.92
CA HIS A 11 -1.75 6.69 5.13
C HIS A 11 -3.25 6.88 5.29
N VAL A 12 -3.94 5.81 5.68
CA VAL A 12 -5.39 5.79 5.80
C VAL A 12 -5.80 5.18 7.13
N GLU A 13 -6.91 5.67 7.65
CA GLU A 13 -7.57 5.06 8.80
C GLU A 13 -8.05 3.64 8.44
N ARG A 14 -8.16 2.78 9.46
CA ARG A 14 -8.54 1.38 9.29
C ARG A 14 -9.84 1.19 8.52
N GLU A 15 -10.85 2.02 8.75
CA GLU A 15 -12.15 1.91 8.05
C GLU A 15 -12.01 2.13 6.53
N THR A 16 -11.16 3.08 6.12
CA THR A 16 -10.89 3.34 4.70
C THR A 16 -10.03 2.24 4.08
N ALA A 17 -9.06 1.70 4.84
CA ALA A 17 -8.29 0.55 4.42
C ALA A 17 -9.18 -0.67 4.11
N GLU A 18 -10.14 -0.97 4.99
CA GLU A 18 -11.07 -2.09 4.81
C GLU A 18 -11.90 -1.94 3.53
N LEU A 19 -12.28 -0.71 3.16
CA LEU A 19 -12.97 -0.43 1.90
C LEU A 19 -12.06 -0.65 0.68
N LEU A 20 -10.82 -0.17 0.72
CA LEU A 20 -9.86 -0.33 -0.37
C LEU A 20 -9.48 -1.80 -0.59
N GLU A 21 -9.25 -2.56 0.49
CA GLU A 21 -9.01 -4.01 0.43
C GLU A 21 -10.20 -4.76 -0.18
N ARG A 22 -11.42 -4.39 0.22
CA ARG A 22 -12.63 -5.06 -0.26
C ARG A 22 -12.89 -4.82 -1.75
N ASN A 23 -12.55 -3.64 -2.26
CA ASN A 23 -12.67 -3.32 -3.68
C ASN A 23 -11.45 -3.76 -4.50
N GLY A 24 -10.31 -4.05 -3.86
CA GLY A 24 -9.08 -4.44 -4.53
C GLY A 24 -8.38 -3.28 -5.25
N ASP A 25 -8.64 -2.04 -4.80
CA ASP A 25 -8.19 -0.82 -5.48
C ASP A 25 -6.77 -0.39 -5.06
N ALA A 26 -6.20 -1.00 -4.02
CA ALA A 26 -4.91 -0.58 -3.48
C ALA A 26 -4.10 -1.74 -2.88
N ILE A 27 -2.77 -1.57 -2.87
CA ILE A 27 -1.85 -2.42 -2.09
C ILE A 27 -1.71 -1.77 -0.72
N LEU A 28 -2.00 -2.51 0.35
CA LEU A 28 -1.97 -1.96 1.70
C LEU A 28 -0.88 -2.64 2.55
N ALA A 29 -0.27 -1.87 3.44
CA ALA A 29 0.58 -2.37 4.51
C ALA A 29 0.04 -1.91 5.87
N HIS A 30 0.06 -2.82 6.85
CA HIS A 30 -0.44 -2.54 8.20
C HIS A 30 0.74 -2.53 9.18
N ASP A 31 0.84 -1.45 9.97
CA ASP A 31 1.84 -1.29 11.03
C ASP A 31 1.16 -0.78 12.30
N ASP A 32 1.15 -1.61 13.34
CA ASP A 32 0.67 -1.33 14.71
C ASP A 32 -0.42 -0.23 14.84
N GLY A 33 -1.54 -0.42 14.12
CA GLY A 33 -2.72 0.44 14.19
C GLY A 33 -2.86 1.46 13.06
N THR A 34 -1.88 1.58 12.18
CA THR A 34 -1.88 2.43 10.99
C THR A 34 -1.90 1.57 9.73
N THR A 35 -2.61 2.03 8.69
CA THR A 35 -2.56 1.42 7.37
C THR A 35 -1.96 2.40 6.36
N TYR A 36 -1.07 1.88 5.52
CA TYR A 36 -0.40 2.61 4.45
C TYR A 36 -0.83 2.11 3.09
N VAL A 37 -1.04 3.04 2.17
CA VAL A 37 -1.22 2.74 0.75
C VAL A 37 0.15 2.68 0.09
N LEU A 38 0.39 1.59 -0.63
CA LEU A 38 1.63 1.32 -1.32
C LEU A 38 1.44 1.41 -2.84
N GLU A 39 2.48 1.90 -3.51
CA GLU A 39 2.64 1.77 -4.96
C GLU A 39 3.89 0.95 -5.26
N GLU A 40 3.78 0.06 -6.25
CA GLU A 40 4.94 -0.61 -6.85
C GLU A 40 5.79 0.45 -7.55
N VAL A 41 7.09 0.45 -7.26
CA VAL A 41 8.06 1.27 -7.97
C VAL A 41 8.89 0.36 -8.84
N ASP A 42 8.79 0.57 -10.14
CA ASP A 42 9.78 0.06 -11.07
C ASP A 42 11.10 0.81 -10.84
N ASP A 43 12.16 0.04 -10.58
CA ASP A 43 13.55 0.49 -10.71
C ASP A 43 13.84 0.69 -12.22
N ALA A 44 13.11 1.61 -12.85
CA ALA A 44 13.35 2.05 -14.21
C ALA A 44 14.37 3.19 -14.13
N GLU A 45 15.63 2.82 -14.31
CA GLU A 45 16.76 3.76 -14.46
C GLU A 45 16.56 4.76 -15.62
#